data_AF-A0A4S2F7X6-F1
#
_entry.id   AF-A0A4S2F7X6-F1
#
_cell.length_a   1.000
_cell.length_b   1.000
_cell.length_c   1.000
_cell.angle_alpha   90.00
_cell.angle_beta   90.00
_cell.angle_gamma   90.00
#
_symmetry.space_group_name_H-M   'P 1'
#
loop_
_entity.id
_entity.type
_entity.pdbx_description
1 polymer ?
#
loop_
_entity_poly.entity_id
_entity_poly.type
_entity_poly.pdbx_seq_one_letter_code
_entity_poly.pdbx_strand_id
1 'polypeptide(L)'
;MKNNRLEVSSVLQGDHAVLSIETGWTANTSNHMIEVRLFDDENRIVSSVCSASPKLSLTLERPNLWNGIADPYLYIVEARLVEGGNVIAAKEATIGIKDLSFHPDLGVFLNGQPTALKGLKLPADGKTADKEANFEDLAQVVDQLHASGVQAVLVNFNQHSQDFFDLCEETGLIVWPDTKESLEQWSKHVLEISMS
;
A
#
# COMPACT_ATOMS: atom_id res chain seq x y z
N MET A 1 4.74 0.80 21.21
CA MET A 1 3.55 -0.08 21.03
C MET A 1 3.97 -1.18 20.08
N LYS A 2 3.83 -2.47 20.43
CA LYS A 2 4.17 -3.57 19.51
C LYS A 2 3.12 -3.58 18.40
N ASN A 3 3.55 -3.47 17.13
CA ASN A 3 2.65 -3.40 15.99
C ASN A 3 1.82 -4.68 15.92
N ASN A 4 0.50 -4.57 16.12
CA ASN A 4 -0.43 -5.69 16.03
C ASN A 4 -1.07 -5.79 14.63
N ARG A 5 -0.55 -5.07 13.63
CA ARG A 5 -1.07 -5.07 12.26
C ARG A 5 -0.39 -6.14 11.42
N LEU A 6 -1.08 -6.59 10.37
CA LEU A 6 -0.50 -7.37 9.29
C LEU A 6 0.27 -6.41 8.37
N GLU A 7 1.59 -6.57 8.28
CA GLU A 7 2.42 -5.79 7.37
C GLU A 7 2.64 -6.58 6.09
N VAL A 8 2.36 -5.96 4.95
CA VAL A 8 2.50 -6.58 3.63
C VAL A 8 3.26 -5.62 2.73
N SER A 9 4.26 -6.13 2.02
CA SER A 9 4.94 -5.42 0.93
C SER A 9 5.08 -6.36 -0.25
N SER A 10 5.29 -5.81 -1.44
CA SER A 10 5.51 -6.59 -2.66
C SER A 10 6.70 -6.07 -3.44
N VAL A 11 7.36 -6.96 -4.16
CA VAL A 11 8.40 -6.65 -5.13
C VAL A 11 8.13 -7.41 -6.41
N LEU A 12 8.10 -6.72 -7.55
CA LEU A 12 8.00 -7.34 -8.87
C LEU A 12 9.35 -7.92 -9.30
N GLN A 13 9.32 -9.14 -9.83
CA GLN A 13 10.49 -9.86 -10.34
C GLN A 13 10.13 -10.51 -11.68
N GLY A 14 10.39 -9.80 -12.78
CA GLY A 14 9.98 -10.28 -14.11
C GLY A 14 8.46 -10.34 -14.23
N ASP A 15 7.93 -11.54 -14.38
CA ASP A 15 6.50 -11.81 -14.56
C ASP A 15 5.75 -12.25 -13.30
N HIS A 16 6.41 -12.26 -12.14
CA HIS A 16 5.79 -12.59 -10.85
C HIS A 16 6.05 -11.50 -9.80
N ALA A 17 5.21 -11.48 -8.76
CA ALA A 17 5.40 -10.70 -7.56
C ALA A 17 5.76 -11.59 -6.38
N VAL A 18 6.70 -11.12 -5.55
CA VAL A 18 7.01 -11.71 -4.26
C VAL A 18 6.46 -10.79 -3.17
N LEU A 19 5.47 -11.30 -2.43
CA LEU A 19 4.91 -10.62 -1.27
C LEU A 19 5.70 -11.04 -0.03
N SER A 20 6.05 -10.07 0.81
CA SER A 20 6.64 -10.27 2.13
C SER A 20 5.60 -9.90 3.18
N ILE A 21 5.31 -10.84 4.09
CA ILE A 21 4.25 -10.73 5.08
C ILE A 21 4.82 -10.87 6.48
N GLU A 22 4.55 -9.90 7.35
CA GLU A 22 4.82 -9.98 8.79
C GLU A 22 3.53 -9.84 9.60
N THR A 23 3.18 -10.89 10.35
CA THR A 23 1.88 -10.98 11.04
C THR A 23 1.83 -10.27 12.40
N GLY A 24 2.98 -9.93 12.96
CA GLY A 24 3.10 -9.38 14.32
C GLY A 24 2.75 -10.37 15.45
N TRP A 25 2.42 -11.63 15.13
CA TRP A 25 2.12 -12.65 16.15
C TRP A 25 3.41 -13.17 16.79
N THR A 26 3.45 -13.19 18.13
CA THR A 26 4.47 -13.90 18.89
C THR A 26 4.05 -15.37 19.01
N ALA A 27 4.28 -16.16 17.97
CA ALA A 27 3.95 -17.58 18.00
C ALA A 27 4.84 -18.31 19.01
N ASN A 28 4.23 -18.94 20.02
CA ASN A 28 4.90 -20.00 20.78
C ASN A 28 4.93 -21.22 19.84
N THR A 29 6.12 -21.52 19.31
CA THR A 29 6.39 -22.28 18.07
C THR A 29 6.06 -23.78 18.11
N SER A 30 5.42 -24.29 19.18
CA SER A 30 5.16 -25.72 19.32
C SER A 30 3.84 -26.21 18.70
N ASN A 31 2.79 -25.38 18.62
CA ASN A 31 1.44 -25.82 18.19
C ASN A 31 0.69 -24.87 17.23
N HIS A 32 1.31 -23.77 16.80
CA HIS A 32 0.66 -22.77 15.95
C HIS A 32 1.14 -22.86 14.51
N MET A 33 0.20 -22.81 13.56
CA MET A 33 0.46 -22.61 12.15
C MET A 33 -0.13 -21.28 11.69
N ILE A 34 0.54 -20.63 10.76
CA ILE A 34 0.06 -19.41 10.12
C ILE A 34 -0.26 -19.76 8.68
N GLU A 35 -1.51 -19.55 8.29
CA GLU A 35 -1.98 -19.67 6.92
C GLU A 35 -2.16 -18.26 6.35
N VAL A 36 -1.53 -17.98 5.21
CA VAL A 36 -1.72 -16.73 4.46
C VAL A 36 -2.37 -17.07 3.13
N ARG A 37 -3.43 -16.33 2.79
CA ARG A 37 -4.17 -16.46 1.53
C ARG A 37 -4.23 -15.10 0.85
N LEU A 38 -4.00 -15.10 -0.45
CA LEU A 38 -4.13 -13.93 -1.32
C LEU A 38 -5.37 -14.08 -2.18
N PHE A 39 -6.27 -13.10 -2.13
CA PHE A 39 -7.51 -13.09 -2.90
C PHE A 39 -7.48 -12.01 -3.98
N ASP A 40 -8.00 -12.35 -5.16
CA ASP A 40 -8.30 -11.38 -6.22
C ASP A 40 -9.61 -10.61 -5.94
N ASP A 41 -9.97 -9.69 -6.84
CA ASP A 41 -11.19 -8.87 -6.79
C ASP A 41 -12.48 -9.70 -6.95
N GLU A 42 -12.36 -10.93 -7.45
CA GLU A 42 -13.43 -11.91 -7.56
C GLU A 42 -13.50 -12.88 -6.35
N ASN A 43 -12.77 -12.57 -5.26
CA ASN A 43 -12.67 -13.35 -4.03
C ASN A 43 -12.14 -14.79 -4.22
N ARG A 44 -11.32 -15.03 -5.24
CA ARG A 44 -10.67 -16.33 -5.49
C ARG A 44 -9.29 -16.32 -4.86
N ILE A 45 -8.91 -17.44 -4.25
CA ILE A 45 -7.55 -17.62 -3.73
C ILE A 45 -6.61 -17.81 -4.93
N VAL A 46 -5.77 -16.80 -5.17
CA VAL A 46 -4.79 -16.80 -6.26
C VAL A 46 -3.41 -17.29 -5.82
N SER A 47 -3.12 -17.24 -4.52
CA SER A 47 -1.92 -17.82 -3.93
C SER A 47 -2.12 -18.05 -2.43
N SER A 48 -1.39 -19.01 -1.85
CA SER A 48 -1.43 -19.28 -0.42
C SER A 48 -0.13 -19.90 0.08
N VAL A 49 0.22 -19.63 1.33
CA VAL A 49 1.39 -20.22 2.00
C VAL A 49 1.05 -20.54 3.45
N CYS A 50 1.63 -21.62 3.99
CA CYS A 50 1.48 -22.00 5.39
C CYS A 50 2.84 -22.19 6.04
N SER A 51 3.05 -21.62 7.22
CA SER A 51 4.32 -21.70 7.96
C SER A 51 4.11 -21.57 9.46
N ALA A 52 5.03 -22.10 10.27
CA ALA A 52 5.10 -21.81 11.70
C ALA A 52 5.78 -20.45 12.00
N SER A 53 6.41 -19.84 11.00
CA SER A 53 7.09 -18.53 11.12
C SER A 53 6.07 -17.38 11.00
N PRO A 54 6.17 -16.33 11.83
CA PRO A 54 5.34 -15.12 11.71
C PRO A 54 5.74 -14.22 10.53
N LYS A 55 6.90 -14.50 9.92
CA LYS A 55 7.39 -13.87 8.69
C LYS A 55 7.32 -14.89 7.56
N LEU A 56 6.59 -14.57 6.50
CA LEU A 56 6.34 -15.45 5.37
C LEU A 56 6.59 -14.71 4.06
N SER A 57 6.87 -15.48 3.02
CA SER A 57 6.88 -14.98 1.66
C SER A 57 5.89 -15.79 0.83
N LEU A 58 5.20 -15.09 -0.07
CA LEU A 58 4.16 -15.63 -0.93
C LEU A 58 4.42 -15.14 -2.35
N THR A 59 4.45 -16.05 -3.33
CA THR A 59 4.67 -15.70 -4.73
C THR A 59 3.33 -15.67 -5.47
N LEU A 60 3.13 -14.66 -6.31
CA LEU A 60 1.99 -14.52 -7.21
C LEU A 60 2.51 -14.42 -8.65
N GLU A 61 2.15 -15.39 -9.47
CA GLU A 61 2.48 -15.40 -10.89
C GLU A 61 1.56 -14.45 -11.67
N ARG A 62 2.12 -13.66 -12.58
CA ARG A 62 1.42 -12.72 -13.47
C ARG A 62 0.36 -11.89 -12.74
N PRO A 63 0.77 -11.06 -11.76
CA PRO A 63 -0.16 -10.22 -11.00
C PRO A 63 -0.87 -9.21 -11.91
N ASN A 64 -2.14 -8.94 -11.62
CA ASN A 64 -2.79 -7.72 -12.07
C ASN A 64 -2.13 -6.56 -11.31
N LEU A 65 -1.62 -5.59 -12.06
CA LEU A 65 -0.85 -4.49 -11.47
C LEU A 65 -1.77 -3.36 -11.06
N TRP A 66 -1.51 -2.81 -9.88
CA TRP A 66 -2.00 -1.50 -9.53
C TRP A 66 -1.32 -0.46 -10.43
N ASN A 67 -2.11 0.36 -11.10
CA ASN A 67 -1.66 1.27 -12.15
C ASN A 67 -2.20 2.70 -11.97
N GLY A 68 -2.21 3.16 -10.72
CA GLY A 68 -2.68 4.49 -10.34
C GLY A 68 -4.18 4.65 -10.56
N ILE A 69 -4.61 5.89 -10.73
CA ILE A 69 -6.02 6.25 -10.99
C ILE A 69 -6.61 5.49 -12.19
N ALA A 70 -5.78 5.08 -13.15
CA ALA A 70 -6.25 4.37 -14.34
C ALA A 70 -6.77 2.96 -14.03
N ASP A 71 -6.15 2.26 -13.07
CA ASP A 71 -6.53 0.91 -12.67
C ASP A 71 -5.94 0.59 -11.27
N PRO A 72 -6.61 0.99 -10.17
CA PRO A 72 -6.12 0.79 -8.81
C PRO A 72 -6.40 -0.64 -8.33
N TYR A 73 -5.93 -1.65 -9.07
CA TYR A 73 -6.18 -3.05 -8.74
C TYR A 73 -5.61 -3.43 -7.36
N LEU A 74 -6.46 -4.02 -6.50
CA LEU A 74 -6.10 -4.44 -5.15
C LEU A 74 -6.31 -5.95 -4.95
N TYR A 75 -5.38 -6.55 -4.22
CA TYR A 75 -5.54 -7.88 -3.65
C TYR A 75 -5.86 -7.78 -2.15
N ILE A 76 -6.52 -8.81 -1.60
CA ILE A 76 -6.71 -8.97 -0.16
C ILE A 76 -5.74 -10.04 0.35
N VAL A 77 -4.95 -9.70 1.36
CA VAL A 77 -4.09 -10.63 2.10
C VAL A 77 -4.77 -10.97 3.41
N GLU A 78 -5.16 -12.23 3.58
CA GLU A 78 -5.69 -12.77 4.82
C GLU A 78 -4.64 -13.63 5.51
N ALA A 79 -4.30 -13.30 6.76
CA ALA A 79 -3.47 -14.13 7.62
C ALA A 79 -4.33 -14.76 8.72
N ARG A 80 -4.22 -16.07 8.91
CA ARG A 80 -4.94 -16.86 9.92
C ARG A 80 -3.96 -17.58 10.84
N LEU A 81 -4.15 -17.44 12.15
CA LEU A 81 -3.44 -18.20 13.17
C LEU A 81 -4.27 -19.45 13.48
N VAL A 82 -3.68 -20.61 13.31
CA VAL A 82 -4.34 -21.91 13.43
C VAL A 82 -3.69 -22.71 14.56
N GLU A 83 -4.51 -23.21 15.49
CA GLU A 83 -4.10 -24.11 16.56
C GLU A 83 -5.03 -25.34 16.56
N GLY A 84 -4.45 -26.55 16.47
CA GLY A 84 -5.23 -27.79 16.50
C GLY A 84 -6.30 -27.91 15.40
N GLY A 85 -6.08 -27.25 14.24
CA GLY A 85 -7.02 -27.20 13.12
C GLY A 85 -8.10 -26.11 13.21
N ASN A 86 -8.13 -25.34 14.30
CA ASN A 86 -9.06 -24.22 14.48
C ASN A 86 -8.39 -22.88 14.22
N VAL A 87 -9.08 -21.98 13.53
CA VAL A 87 -8.63 -20.59 13.38
C VAL A 87 -8.89 -19.86 14.70
N ILE A 88 -7.83 -19.41 15.36
CA ILE A 88 -7.90 -18.70 16.66
C ILE A 88 -7.71 -17.20 16.53
N ALA A 89 -7.17 -16.72 15.41
CA ALA A 89 -7.11 -15.30 15.06
C ALA A 89 -7.02 -15.12 13.54
N ALA A 90 -7.52 -14.00 13.03
CA ALA A 90 -7.37 -13.61 11.64
C ALA A 90 -7.06 -12.10 11.53
N LYS A 91 -6.33 -11.71 10.49
CA LYS A 91 -6.05 -10.32 10.12
C LYS A 91 -6.11 -10.21 8.61
N GLU A 92 -6.54 -9.05 8.13
CA GLU A 92 -6.59 -8.74 6.71
C GLU A 92 -5.84 -7.43 6.43
N ALA A 93 -5.32 -7.33 5.21
CA ALA A 93 -4.75 -6.11 4.64
C ALA A 93 -4.98 -6.11 3.13
N THR A 94 -5.17 -4.94 2.54
CA THR A 94 -5.20 -4.75 1.09
C THR A 94 -3.80 -4.42 0.57
N ILE A 95 -3.50 -4.79 -0.66
CA ILE A 95 -2.24 -4.43 -1.32
C ILE A 95 -2.41 -4.24 -2.83
N GLY A 96 -1.94 -3.09 -3.32
CA GLY A 96 -1.70 -2.85 -4.75
C GLY A 96 -0.28 -3.29 -5.11
N ILE A 97 -0.15 -4.18 -6.09
CA ILE A 97 1.16 -4.65 -6.59
C ILE A 97 1.59 -3.74 -7.73
N LYS A 98 2.71 -3.02 -7.56
CA LYS A 98 3.21 -2.04 -8.53
C LYS A 98 4.73 -1.93 -8.48
N ASP A 99 5.32 -1.47 -9.57
CA ASP A 99 6.68 -0.91 -9.58
C ASP A 99 6.57 0.61 -9.75
N LEU A 100 7.12 1.37 -8.80
CA LEU A 100 7.26 2.81 -8.92
C LEU A 100 8.75 3.13 -8.84
N SER A 101 9.30 3.59 -9.96
CA SER A 101 10.73 3.84 -10.09
C SER A 101 11.02 5.23 -10.65
N PHE A 102 12.22 5.72 -10.35
CA PHE A 102 12.65 7.07 -10.70
C PHE A 102 13.95 7.01 -11.47
N HIS A 103 13.97 7.68 -12.62
CA HIS A 103 15.17 7.88 -13.40
C HIS A 103 15.54 9.38 -13.39
N PRO A 104 16.78 9.75 -13.02
CA PRO A 104 17.19 11.15 -12.86
C PRO A 104 16.92 12.04 -14.07
N ASP A 105 17.05 11.49 -15.28
CA ASP A 105 16.87 12.24 -16.53
C ASP A 105 15.51 12.00 -17.21
N LEU A 106 14.83 10.89 -16.89
CA LEU A 106 13.65 10.43 -17.64
C LEU A 106 12.35 10.57 -16.83
N GLY A 107 12.46 10.84 -15.53
CA GLY A 107 11.32 11.07 -14.65
C GLY A 107 10.78 9.80 -13.99
N VAL A 108 9.49 9.81 -13.74
CA VAL A 108 8.78 8.76 -13.00
C VAL A 108 8.33 7.65 -13.93
N PHE A 109 8.48 6.41 -13.49
CA PHE A 109 7.98 5.23 -14.17
C PHE A 109 7.03 4.48 -13.24
N LEU A 110 5.83 4.17 -13.74
CA LEU A 110 4.88 3.28 -13.09
C LEU A 110 4.77 2.02 -13.95
N ASN A 111 5.08 0.87 -13.36
CA ASN A 111 5.08 -0.43 -14.05
C ASN A 111 5.91 -0.40 -15.34
N GLY A 112 7.06 0.28 -15.30
CA GLY A 112 7.97 0.47 -16.44
C GLY A 112 7.49 1.46 -17.50
N GLN A 113 6.35 2.14 -17.32
CA GLN A 113 5.84 3.15 -18.25
C GLN A 113 6.16 4.58 -17.77
N PRO A 114 6.72 5.45 -18.63
CA PRO A 114 6.91 6.86 -18.31
C PRO A 114 5.58 7.50 -17.90
N THR A 115 5.56 8.10 -16.71
CA THR A 115 4.33 8.63 -16.10
C THR A 115 4.54 10.08 -15.70
N ALA A 116 3.80 11.00 -16.34
CA ALA A 116 3.73 12.39 -15.92
C ALA A 116 2.75 12.50 -14.75
N LEU A 117 3.19 13.10 -13.64
CA LEU A 117 2.37 13.23 -12.43
C LEU A 117 2.08 14.71 -12.15
N LYS A 118 0.80 14.99 -11.87
CA LYS A 118 0.39 16.19 -11.15
C LYS A 118 0.34 15.88 -9.66
N GLY A 119 1.09 16.62 -8.86
CA GLY A 119 1.26 16.34 -7.45
C GLY A 119 0.79 17.46 -6.54
N LEU A 120 0.46 17.12 -5.30
CA LEU A 120 0.25 18.10 -4.23
C LEU A 120 1.09 17.69 -3.01
N LYS A 121 1.91 18.62 -2.51
CA LYS A 121 2.52 18.44 -1.19
C LYS A 121 1.49 18.76 -0.12
N LEU A 122 1.13 17.78 0.71
CA LEU A 122 0.22 18.02 1.83
C LEU A 122 0.99 18.68 2.99
N PRO A 123 0.38 19.68 3.65
CA PRO A 123 1.04 20.40 4.73
C PRO A 123 1.31 19.47 5.92
N ALA A 124 2.52 19.57 6.45
CA ALA A 124 2.93 18.93 7.70
C ALA A 124 2.41 19.73 8.90
N ASP A 125 1.09 19.90 9.08
CA ASP A 125 0.60 20.52 10.30
C ASP A 125 0.65 19.53 11.48
N GLY A 126 1.13 20.01 12.64
CA GLY A 126 1.32 19.17 13.84
C GLY A 126 0.02 18.65 14.47
N LYS A 127 -1.11 18.87 13.80
CA LYS A 127 -2.48 18.46 14.12
C LYS A 127 -3.16 18.14 12.80
N THR A 128 -2.78 17.04 12.20
CA THR A 128 -3.42 16.66 10.97
C THR A 128 -4.89 16.36 11.25
N ALA A 129 -5.77 17.15 10.63
CA ALA A 129 -7.21 16.91 10.71
C ALA A 129 -7.55 15.46 10.34
N ASP A 130 -6.72 14.82 9.51
CA ASP A 130 -6.87 13.42 9.11
C ASP A 130 -6.82 12.38 10.23
N LYS A 131 -6.12 12.62 11.34
CA LYS A 131 -5.97 11.64 12.43
C LYS A 131 -7.18 11.62 13.35
N GLU A 132 -7.93 12.71 13.34
CA GLU A 132 -9.18 12.87 14.08
C GLU A 132 -10.40 12.77 13.15
N ALA A 133 -10.18 12.82 11.83
CA ALA A 133 -11.21 12.66 10.82
C ALA A 133 -11.76 11.23 10.80
N ASN A 134 -13.05 11.11 10.52
CA ASN A 134 -13.64 9.82 10.19
C ASN A 134 -13.35 9.47 8.72
N PHE A 135 -13.67 8.24 8.34
CA PHE A 135 -13.45 7.73 6.98
C PHE A 135 -14.17 8.55 5.90
N GLU A 136 -15.40 9.04 6.16
CA GLU A 136 -16.18 9.82 5.18
C GLU A 136 -15.51 11.17 4.87
N ASP A 137 -15.01 11.84 5.91
CA ASP A 137 -14.28 13.10 5.76
C ASP A 137 -12.98 12.89 4.95
N LEU A 138 -12.25 11.80 5.21
CA LEU A 138 -11.05 11.45 4.45
C LEU A 138 -11.35 11.11 2.99
N ALA A 139 -12.42 10.36 2.73
CA ALA A 139 -12.87 10.06 1.37
C ALA A 139 -13.20 11.35 0.61
N GLN A 140 -13.89 12.31 1.24
CA GLN A 140 -14.17 13.60 0.62
C GLN A 140 -12.89 14.39 0.29
N VAL A 141 -11.87 14.33 1.14
CA VAL A 141 -10.57 14.95 0.85
C VAL A 141 -9.93 14.31 -0.38
N VAL A 142 -9.91 12.98 -0.46
CA VAL A 142 -9.33 12.26 -1.61
C VAL A 142 -10.12 12.57 -2.90
N ASP A 143 -11.44 12.63 -2.84
CA ASP A 143 -12.28 13.04 -3.97
C ASP A 143 -11.96 14.45 -4.47
N GLN A 144 -11.69 15.40 -3.56
CA GLN A 144 -11.28 16.76 -3.93
C GLN A 144 -9.91 16.80 -4.60
N LEU A 145 -8.97 15.98 -4.14
CA LEU A 145 -7.65 15.83 -4.78
C LEU A 145 -7.82 15.33 -6.22
N HIS A 146 -8.64 14.31 -6.43
CA HIS A 146 -8.97 13.79 -7.75
C HIS A 146 -9.67 14.80 -8.64
N ALA A 147 -10.67 15.52 -8.11
CA ALA A 147 -11.37 16.57 -8.85
C ALA A 147 -10.42 17.71 -9.29
N SER A 148 -9.36 17.94 -8.52
CA SER A 148 -8.30 18.91 -8.84
C SER A 148 -7.25 18.36 -9.81
N GLY A 149 -7.36 17.10 -10.22
CA GLY A 149 -6.43 16.41 -11.11
C GLY A 149 -5.12 16.00 -10.45
N VAL A 150 -5.09 15.90 -9.12
CA VAL A 150 -3.93 15.37 -8.37
C VAL A 150 -3.84 13.86 -8.59
N GLN A 151 -2.64 13.39 -8.90
CA GLN A 151 -2.31 11.98 -9.13
C GLN A 151 -1.30 11.44 -8.12
N ALA A 152 -0.60 12.33 -7.42
CA ALA A 152 0.35 11.97 -6.37
C ALA A 152 0.29 12.97 -5.21
N VAL A 153 0.55 12.49 -4.00
CA VAL A 153 0.70 13.31 -2.80
C VAL A 153 2.06 13.08 -2.16
N LEU A 154 2.72 14.17 -1.77
CA LEU A 154 3.94 14.13 -0.96
C LEU A 154 3.57 14.41 0.49
N VAL A 155 3.84 13.44 1.37
CA VAL A 155 3.30 13.43 2.74
C VAL A 155 4.30 12.98 3.77
N ASN A 156 4.23 13.51 4.99
CA ASN A 156 4.98 12.97 6.12
C ASN A 156 4.22 11.78 6.71
N PHE A 157 4.76 10.58 6.62
CA PHE A 157 4.04 9.34 6.96
C PHE A 157 3.56 9.31 8.42
N ASN A 158 4.29 9.96 9.32
CA ASN A 158 3.93 10.01 10.74
C ASN A 158 2.75 10.94 11.02
N GLN A 159 2.29 11.67 10.02
CA GLN A 159 1.26 12.69 10.16
C GLN A 159 -0.08 12.23 9.59
N HIS A 160 -0.17 11.24 8.71
CA HIS A 160 -1.47 10.80 8.18
C HIS A 160 -1.97 9.51 8.87
N SER A 161 -3.28 9.30 8.87
CA SER A 161 -3.91 8.08 9.36
C SER A 161 -3.70 6.91 8.38
N GLN A 162 -3.90 5.69 8.85
CA GLN A 162 -3.83 4.53 7.96
C GLN A 162 -4.99 4.53 6.95
N ASP A 163 -6.18 4.91 7.40
CA ASP A 163 -7.37 5.02 6.56
C ASP A 163 -7.12 5.94 5.36
N PHE A 164 -6.34 7.02 5.54
CA PHE A 164 -5.90 7.87 4.44
C PHE A 164 -5.03 7.12 3.42
N PHE A 165 -4.06 6.32 3.87
CA PHE A 165 -3.21 5.53 2.97
C PHE A 165 -4.00 4.42 2.27
N ASP A 166 -4.94 3.79 2.98
CA ASP A 166 -5.81 2.75 2.42
C ASP A 166 -6.70 3.37 1.33
N LEU A 167 -7.29 4.54 1.58
CA LEU A 167 -8.01 5.32 0.57
C LEU A 167 -7.12 5.70 -0.62
N CYS A 168 -5.86 6.09 -0.40
CA CYS A 168 -4.95 6.40 -1.52
C CYS A 168 -4.69 5.18 -2.41
N GLU A 169 -4.46 4.00 -1.82
CA GLU A 169 -4.31 2.75 -2.58
C GLU A 169 -5.61 2.39 -3.33
N GLU A 170 -6.78 2.47 -2.66
CA GLU A 170 -8.09 2.17 -3.26
C GLU A 170 -8.45 3.10 -4.42
N THR A 171 -8.04 4.36 -4.34
CA THR A 171 -8.42 5.39 -5.31
C THR A 171 -7.37 5.60 -6.40
N GLY A 172 -6.18 5.00 -6.27
CA GLY A 172 -5.13 5.11 -7.28
C GLY A 172 -4.18 6.30 -7.08
N LEU A 173 -4.22 6.95 -5.92
CA LEU A 173 -3.39 8.10 -5.58
C LEU A 173 -1.98 7.64 -5.15
N ILE A 174 -0.95 8.10 -5.85
CA ILE A 174 0.43 7.74 -5.51
C ILE A 174 0.87 8.49 -4.25
N VAL A 175 1.28 7.76 -3.23
CA VAL A 175 1.79 8.34 -1.98
C VAL A 175 3.31 8.32 -1.97
N TRP A 176 3.91 9.48 -1.73
CA TRP A 176 5.36 9.66 -1.65
C TRP A 176 5.76 10.16 -0.26
N PRO A 177 6.73 9.54 0.42
CA PRO A 177 7.18 10.06 1.72
C PRO A 177 7.95 11.37 1.57
N ASP A 178 7.66 12.38 2.40
CA ASP A 178 8.36 13.67 2.49
C ASP A 178 9.75 13.51 3.13
N THR A 179 10.67 12.88 2.40
CA THR A 179 12.09 12.79 2.75
C THR A 179 12.92 13.75 1.90
N LYS A 180 14.18 13.98 2.30
CA LYS A 180 15.09 14.83 1.51
C LYS A 180 15.28 14.30 0.07
N GLU A 181 15.40 12.99 -0.08
CA GLU A 181 15.57 12.36 -1.40
C GLU A 181 14.30 12.48 -2.25
N SER A 182 13.15 12.17 -1.65
CA SER A 182 11.85 12.32 -2.31
C SER A 182 11.57 13.75 -2.76
N LEU A 183 11.94 14.75 -1.95
CA LEU A 183 11.75 16.16 -2.29
C LEU A 183 12.56 16.56 -3.52
N GLU A 184 13.80 16.08 -3.63
CA GLU A 184 14.63 16.35 -4.80
C GLU A 184 14.00 15.74 -6.06
N GLN A 185 13.58 14.48 -5.99
CA GLN A 185 12.93 13.77 -7.10
C GLN A 185 11.60 14.45 -7.49
N TRP A 186 10.77 14.77 -6.50
CA TRP A 186 9.48 15.44 -6.67
C TRP A 186 9.65 16.78 -7.41
N SER A 187 10.55 17.63 -6.92
CA SER A 187 10.79 18.97 -7.50
C SER A 187 11.22 18.96 -8.97
N LYS A 188 11.82 17.86 -9.43
CA LYS A 188 12.31 17.70 -10.81
C LYS A 188 11.29 17.07 -11.74
N HIS A 189 10.42 16.21 -11.24
CA HIS A 189 9.65 15.28 -12.07
C HIS A 189 8.14 15.34 -11.88
N VAL A 190 7.65 16.07 -10.88
CA VAL A 190 6.23 16.20 -10.58
C VAL A 190 5.77 17.64 -10.83
N LEU A 191 4.68 17.79 -11.56
CA LEU A 191 4.01 19.07 -11.73
C LEU A 191 3.23 19.37 -10.44
N GLU A 192 3.88 20.05 -9.49
CA GLU A 192 3.24 20.45 -8.24
C GLU A 192 2.17 21.52 -8.49
N ILE A 193 0.95 21.25 -8.03
CA ILE A 193 -0.16 22.21 -8.05
C ILE A 193 -0.34 22.82 -6.66
N SER A 194 -0.79 24.06 -6.60
CA SER A 194 -1.19 24.70 -5.34
C SER A 194 -2.71 24.83 -5.32
N MET A 195 -3.34 24.42 -4.21
CA MET A 195 -4.76 24.72 -4.01
C MET A 195 -4.88 26.20 -3.62
N SER A 196 -5.53 26.99 -4.48
CA SER A 196 -5.84 28.40 -4.25
C SER A 196 -7.09 28.60 -3.41
#